data_AF-A0A535BPN5-F1
#
_entry.id   AF-A0A535BPN5-F1
#
_cell.length_a   1.000
_cell.length_b   1.000
_cell.length_c   1.000
_cell.angle_alpha   90.00
_cell.angle_beta   90.00
_cell.angle_gamma   90.00
#
_symmetry.space_group_name_H-M   'P 1'
#
loop_
_entity.id
_entity.type
_entity.pdbx_description
1 polymer ?
#
loop_
_entity_poly.entity_id
_entity_poly.type
_entity_poly.pdbx_seq_one_letter_code
_entity_poly.pdbx_strand_id
1 'polypeptide(L)'
;MKRVLVAAALAAGLLVASPTSAGAWATFCDWDPIVLIVTPAGNIVPVYDSVWTASPLDLGLPLESYTVSRVYDASGKPHTAVDMKITVPTGLLFRYTVKDMVTSGLLGTGTVYALKYGTSGTPVHLDFTLSQA
;
A
#
# COMPACT_ATOMS: atom_id res chain seq x y z
N MET A 1 47.62 -25.76 -5.07
CA MET A 1 47.45 -24.56 -4.20
C MET A 1 46.95 -23.34 -4.99
N LYS A 2 47.63 -22.89 -6.06
CA LYS A 2 47.20 -21.72 -6.85
C LYS A 2 45.76 -21.79 -7.39
N ARG A 3 45.30 -22.95 -7.87
CA ARG A 3 43.93 -23.13 -8.40
C ARG A 3 42.84 -23.06 -7.32
N VAL A 4 43.15 -23.47 -6.10
CA VAL A 4 42.21 -23.43 -4.96
C VAL A 4 42.02 -21.99 -4.47
N LEU A 5 43.10 -21.21 -4.47
CA LEU A 5 43.04 -19.79 -4.11
C LEU A 5 42.23 -18.96 -5.12
N VAL A 6 42.37 -19.24 -6.41
CA VAL A 6 41.58 -18.57 -7.45
C VAL A 6 40.10 -18.92 -7.34
N ALA A 7 39.77 -20.20 -7.10
CA ALA A 7 38.39 -20.62 -6.89
C ALA A 7 37.76 -19.99 -5.64
N ALA A 8 38.51 -19.91 -4.54
CA ALA A 8 38.05 -19.27 -3.31
C ALA A 8 37.84 -17.75 -3.49
N ALA A 9 38.73 -17.07 -4.22
CA ALA A 9 38.59 -15.65 -4.51
C ALA A 9 37.38 -15.35 -5.42
N LEU A 10 37.12 -16.22 -6.41
CA LEU A 10 35.93 -16.13 -7.25
C LEU A 10 34.65 -16.37 -6.46
N ALA A 11 34.60 -17.41 -5.61
CA ALA A 11 33.44 -17.70 -4.78
C ALA A 11 33.15 -16.56 -3.77
N ALA A 12 34.19 -16.01 -3.14
CA ALA A 12 34.07 -14.86 -2.26
C ALA A 12 33.61 -13.61 -3.02
N GLY A 13 34.16 -13.37 -4.22
CA GLY A 13 33.72 -12.28 -5.09
C GLY A 13 32.24 -12.40 -5.49
N LEU A 14 31.78 -13.60 -5.81
CA LEU A 14 30.38 -13.88 -6.13
C LEU A 14 29.45 -13.71 -4.92
N LEU A 15 29.88 -14.07 -3.72
CA LEU A 15 29.10 -13.91 -2.49
C LEU A 15 29.01 -12.45 -2.02
N VAL A 16 30.04 -11.64 -2.28
CA VAL A 16 30.05 -10.20 -1.95
C VAL A 16 29.34 -9.39 -3.04
N ALA A 17 29.40 -9.81 -4.29
CA ALA A 17 28.71 -9.17 -5.42
C ALA A 17 27.28 -9.68 -5.64
N SER A 18 26.88 -10.78 -4.99
CA SER A 18 25.49 -11.25 -5.07
C SER A 18 24.60 -10.22 -4.39
N PRO A 19 23.65 -9.59 -5.11
CA PRO A 19 22.71 -8.67 -4.49
C PRO A 19 21.95 -9.44 -3.40
N THR A 20 22.15 -9.05 -2.15
CA THR A 20 21.35 -9.51 -1.03
C THR A 20 19.91 -9.12 -1.34
N SER A 21 19.06 -10.13 -1.57
CA SER A 21 17.66 -10.00 -1.98
C SER A 21 17.44 -9.23 -3.29
N ALA A 22 17.47 -9.95 -4.41
CA ALA A 22 16.50 -9.66 -5.47
C ALA A 22 15.11 -10.08 -4.94
N GLY A 23 14.54 -9.30 -4.01
CA GLY A 23 13.10 -9.34 -3.81
C GLY A 23 12.48 -9.01 -5.15
N ALA A 24 11.55 -9.82 -5.65
CA ALA A 24 10.75 -9.43 -6.80
C ALA A 24 10.14 -8.05 -6.49
N TRP A 25 10.74 -7.03 -7.08
CA TRP A 25 10.58 -5.60 -6.82
C TRP A 25 9.47 -4.99 -7.67
N ALA A 26 8.78 -5.83 -8.44
CA ALA A 26 7.60 -5.47 -9.19
C ALA A 26 6.38 -5.63 -8.27
N THR A 27 6.12 -4.60 -7.45
CA THR A 27 4.77 -4.40 -6.93
C THR A 27 3.94 -3.80 -8.05
N PHE A 28 2.94 -4.52 -8.54
CA PHE A 28 2.00 -4.04 -9.54
C PHE A 28 0.88 -3.28 -8.83
N CYS A 29 0.46 -2.13 -9.37
CA CYS A 29 -0.76 -1.47 -8.92
C CYS A 29 -1.90 -2.07 -9.70
N ASP A 30 -2.70 -2.91 -9.04
CA ASP A 30 -3.76 -3.67 -9.69
C ASP A 30 -5.13 -2.96 -9.58
N TRP A 31 -5.20 -1.97 -8.70
CA TRP A 31 -6.41 -1.22 -8.40
C TRP A 31 -6.05 0.18 -7.95
N ASP A 32 -6.74 1.19 -8.50
CA ASP A 32 -6.51 2.59 -8.16
C ASP A 32 -7.73 3.50 -8.48
N PRO A 33 -8.95 3.19 -7.99
CA PRO A 33 -10.09 4.05 -8.20
C PRO A 33 -9.98 5.34 -7.37
N ILE A 34 -10.67 6.36 -7.86
CA ILE A 34 -10.98 7.55 -7.07
C ILE A 34 -12.10 7.23 -6.07
N VAL A 35 -11.87 7.55 -4.80
CA VAL A 35 -12.84 7.47 -3.71
C VAL A 35 -13.19 8.89 -3.28
N LEU A 36 -14.47 9.20 -3.25
CA LEU A 36 -14.97 10.53 -2.88
C LEU A 36 -15.37 10.56 -1.41
N ILE A 37 -14.50 11.09 -0.55
CA ILE A 37 -14.79 11.18 0.88
C ILE A 37 -15.66 12.40 1.16
N VAL A 38 -16.86 12.17 1.67
CA VAL A 38 -17.74 13.24 2.18
C VAL A 38 -17.39 13.51 3.64
N THR A 39 -16.83 14.68 3.91
CA THR A 39 -16.48 15.11 5.28
C THR A 39 -17.72 15.40 6.12
N PRO A 40 -17.62 15.42 7.47
CA PRO A 40 -18.72 15.85 8.34
C PRO A 40 -19.19 17.30 8.14
N ALA A 41 -18.48 18.11 7.37
CA ALA A 41 -18.94 19.46 6.98
C ALA A 41 -19.65 19.49 5.62
N GLY A 42 -19.72 18.36 4.90
CA GLY A 42 -20.33 18.28 3.58
C GLY A 42 -19.36 18.52 2.41
N ASN A 43 -18.07 18.82 2.69
CA ASN A 43 -17.05 18.93 1.64
C ASN A 43 -16.71 17.54 1.07
N ILE A 44 -16.49 17.47 -0.24
CA ILE A 44 -16.03 16.27 -0.94
C ILE A 44 -14.52 16.36 -1.15
N VAL A 45 -13.78 15.37 -0.65
CA VAL A 45 -12.33 15.26 -0.83
C VAL A 45 -12.04 14.00 -1.64
N PRO A 46 -11.52 14.13 -2.88
CA PRO A 46 -11.12 12.97 -3.67
C PRO A 46 -9.80 12.40 -3.15
N VAL A 47 -9.76 11.08 -2.99
CA VAL A 47 -8.54 10.32 -2.71
C VAL A 47 -8.46 9.13 -3.66
N TYR A 48 -7.29 8.53 -3.78
CA TYR A 48 -7.07 7.30 -4.54
C TYR A 48 -6.80 6.16 -3.59
N ASP A 49 -7.51 5.04 -3.79
CA ASP A 49 -7.28 3.77 -3.11
C ASP A 49 -6.41 2.89 -4.00
N SER A 50 -5.11 2.84 -3.72
CA SER A 50 -4.16 2.04 -4.49
C SER A 50 -3.87 0.70 -3.79
N VAL A 51 -4.24 -0.41 -4.42
CA VAL A 51 -3.84 -1.75 -3.98
C VAL A 51 -2.69 -2.26 -4.85
N TRP A 52 -1.64 -2.72 -4.19
CA TRP A 52 -0.46 -3.26 -4.84
C TRP A 52 -0.21 -4.71 -4.45
N THR A 53 0.11 -5.55 -5.43
CA THR A 53 0.41 -6.97 -5.22
C THR A 53 1.74 -7.35 -5.86
N ALA A 54 2.23 -8.56 -5.57
CA ALA A 54 3.48 -9.07 -6.13
C ALA A 54 3.33 -9.66 -7.54
N SER A 55 2.10 -9.82 -8.04
CA SER A 55 1.82 -10.53 -9.29
C SER A 55 0.52 -10.03 -9.93
N PRO A 56 0.48 -9.79 -11.25
CA PRO A 56 -0.75 -9.39 -11.95
C PRO A 56 -1.78 -10.54 -12.03
N LEU A 57 -1.50 -11.70 -11.43
CA LEU A 57 -2.46 -12.81 -11.28
C LEU A 57 -3.15 -12.78 -9.91
N ASP A 58 -2.64 -11.99 -8.96
CA ASP A 58 -3.19 -11.81 -7.61
C ASP A 58 -4.32 -10.77 -7.65
N LEU A 59 -5.23 -10.92 -8.62
CA LEU A 59 -6.30 -9.98 -8.91
C LEU A 59 -7.60 -10.40 -8.23
N GLY A 60 -8.25 -9.41 -7.63
CA GLY A 60 -9.65 -9.42 -7.26
C GLY A 60 -10.10 -7.97 -7.16
N LEU A 61 -11.33 -7.65 -7.54
CA LEU A 61 -11.86 -6.29 -7.40
C LEU A 61 -11.94 -5.97 -5.90
N PRO A 62 -11.07 -5.09 -5.36
CA PRO A 62 -11.13 -4.70 -3.97
C PRO A 62 -12.47 -4.02 -3.68
N LEU A 63 -12.98 -4.28 -2.48
CA LEU A 63 -14.17 -3.63 -1.97
C LEU A 63 -13.74 -2.58 -0.95
N GLU A 64 -14.02 -1.31 -1.23
CA GLU A 64 -13.77 -0.23 -0.29
C GLU A 64 -15.03 0.20 0.46
N SER A 65 -14.83 0.63 1.70
CA SER A 65 -15.82 1.34 2.50
C SER A 65 -15.09 2.27 3.45
N TYR A 66 -15.72 3.35 3.86
CA TYR A 66 -15.10 4.26 4.81
C TYR A 66 -16.11 4.78 5.84
N THR A 67 -15.58 5.18 6.99
CA THR A 67 -16.32 5.99 7.96
C THR A 67 -15.56 7.29 8.22
N VAL A 68 -16.29 8.34 8.55
CA VAL A 68 -15.71 9.65 8.84
C VAL A 68 -16.18 10.16 10.20
N SER A 69 -15.30 10.88 10.88
CA SER A 69 -15.65 11.62 12.09
C SER A 69 -14.89 12.95 12.13
N ARG A 70 -15.42 13.92 12.88
CA ARG A 70 -14.72 15.19 13.10
C ARG A 70 -13.77 15.03 14.27
N VAL A 71 -12.52 15.44 14.06
CA VAL A 71 -11.48 15.51 15.10
C VAL A 71 -10.87 16.91 15.10
N TYR A 72 -10.08 17.23 16.12
CA TYR A 72 -9.39 18.51 16.23
C TYR A 72 -7.91 18.25 16.47
N ASP A 73 -7.04 19.07 15.86
CA ASP A 73 -5.61 19.01 16.17
C ASP A 73 -5.29 19.70 17.50
N ALA A 74 -4.01 19.70 17.87
CA ALA A 74 -3.53 20.32 19.11
C ALA A 74 -3.78 21.84 19.18
N SER A 75 -4.01 22.50 18.03
CA SER A 75 -4.34 23.93 17.95
C SER A 75 -5.85 24.20 17.96
N GLY A 76 -6.68 23.15 18.06
CA GLY A 76 -8.14 23.25 18.01
C GLY A 76 -8.70 23.43 16.59
N LYS A 77 -7.89 23.25 15.54
CA LYS A 77 -8.37 23.33 14.16
C LYS A 77 -9.11 22.04 13.82
N PRO A 78 -10.30 22.11 13.18
CA PRO A 78 -11.05 20.92 12.82
C PRO A 78 -10.41 20.18 11.64
N HIS A 79 -10.42 18.85 11.75
CA HIS A 79 -10.00 17.89 10.72
C HIS A 79 -11.05 16.78 10.59
N THR A 80 -10.97 16.03 9.50
CA THR A 80 -11.78 14.83 9.30
C THR A 80 -10.90 13.61 9.52
N ALA A 81 -11.20 12.81 10.54
CA ALA A 81 -10.63 11.48 10.67
C ALA A 81 -11.40 10.51 9.77
N VAL A 82 -10.67 9.67 9.06
CA VAL A 82 -11.18 8.68 8.13
C VAL A 82 -10.63 7.32 8.53
N ASP A 83 -11.51 6.34 8.69
CA ASP A 83 -11.16 4.91 8.70
C ASP A 83 -11.62 4.35 7.35
N MET A 84 -10.66 4.08 6.46
CA MET A 84 -10.90 3.42 5.19
C MET A 84 -10.61 1.93 5.33
N LYS A 85 -11.61 1.11 5.05
CA LYS A 85 -11.54 -0.34 5.07
C LYS A 85 -11.54 -0.88 3.64
N ILE A 86 -10.44 -1.51 3.26
CA ILE A 86 -10.28 -2.16 1.96
C ILE A 86 -10.28 -3.67 2.18
N THR A 87 -11.04 -4.39 1.37
CA THR A 87 -11.03 -5.86 1.37
C THR A 87 -10.71 -6.34 -0.03
N VAL A 88 -9.48 -6.82 -0.21
CA VAL A 88 -9.06 -7.50 -1.44
C VAL A 88 -9.53 -8.96 -1.37
N PRO A 89 -10.33 -9.46 -2.32
CA PRO A 89 -10.73 -10.88 -2.34
C PRO A 89 -9.53 -11.82 -2.37
N THR A 90 -9.70 -13.05 -1.87
CA THR A 90 -8.66 -14.08 -2.04
C THR A 90 -8.57 -14.53 -3.49
N GLY A 91 -7.40 -14.97 -3.91
CA GLY A 91 -7.25 -15.70 -5.17
C GLY A 91 -7.98 -17.05 -5.12
N LEU A 92 -8.09 -17.72 -6.27
CA LEU A 92 -8.86 -18.97 -6.42
C LEU A 92 -8.42 -20.08 -5.45
N LEU A 93 -7.13 -20.10 -5.07
CA LEU A 93 -6.53 -21.20 -4.28
C LEU A 93 -5.66 -20.73 -3.11
N PHE A 94 -5.36 -19.44 -2.98
CA PHE A 94 -4.44 -18.95 -1.95
C PHE A 94 -4.71 -17.49 -1.56
N ARG A 95 -4.22 -17.15 -0.36
CA ARG A 95 -4.11 -15.77 0.10
C ARG A 95 -2.74 -15.22 -0.26
N TYR A 96 -2.67 -13.94 -0.53
CA TYR A 96 -1.44 -13.23 -0.89
C TYR A 96 -1.33 -11.91 -0.12
N THR A 97 -0.11 -11.40 -0.05
CA THR A 97 0.17 -10.12 0.59
C THR A 97 -0.28 -8.99 -0.31
N VAL A 98 -0.95 -8.01 0.28
CA VAL A 98 -1.35 -6.77 -0.39
C VAL A 98 -0.69 -5.59 0.31
N LYS A 99 -0.37 -4.55 -0.44
CA LYS A 99 0.04 -3.25 0.08
C LYS A 99 -1.02 -2.25 -0.34
N ASP A 100 -1.80 -1.79 0.63
CA ASP A 100 -2.91 -0.88 0.41
C ASP A 100 -2.46 0.53 0.79
N MET A 101 -2.82 1.52 -0.02
CA MET A 101 -2.36 2.89 0.16
C MET A 101 -3.43 3.88 -0.25
N VAL A 102 -3.69 4.86 0.62
CA VAL A 102 -4.57 5.99 0.31
C VAL A 102 -3.74 7.20 -0.02
N THR A 103 -3.98 7.82 -1.17
CA THR A 103 -3.20 8.99 -1.62
C THR A 103 -4.07 10.08 -2.22
N SER A 104 -3.50 11.27 -2.41
CA SER A 104 -4.16 12.37 -3.11
C SER A 104 -4.04 12.30 -4.63
N GLY A 105 -3.29 11.33 -5.18
CA GLY A 105 -2.98 11.26 -6.61
C GLY A 105 -2.86 9.83 -7.15
N LEU A 106 -3.15 9.66 -8.44
CA LEU A 106 -3.16 8.36 -9.12
C LEU A 106 -1.83 7.60 -8.96
N LEU A 107 -1.90 6.28 -8.88
CA LEU A 107 -0.80 5.32 -8.74
C LEU A 107 0.11 5.63 -7.55
N GLY A 108 -0.49 6.10 -6.46
CA GLY A 108 0.26 6.41 -5.25
C GLY A 108 1.09 7.69 -5.30
N THR A 109 0.73 8.62 -6.19
CA THR A 109 1.40 9.91 -6.31
C THR A 109 0.78 10.94 -5.36
N GLY A 110 1.43 12.11 -5.23
CA GLY A 110 0.97 13.16 -4.34
C GLY A 110 1.23 12.85 -2.87
N THR A 111 0.30 13.23 -1.99
CA THR A 111 0.41 12.98 -0.55
C THR A 111 -0.09 11.58 -0.24
N VAL A 112 0.75 10.78 0.42
CA VAL A 112 0.35 9.49 1.01
C VAL A 112 -0.32 9.76 2.36
N TYR A 113 -1.61 9.50 2.46
CA TYR A 113 -2.37 9.69 3.70
C TYR A 113 -2.21 8.51 4.66
N ALA A 114 -2.27 7.29 4.12
CA ALA A 114 -2.06 6.06 4.87
C ALA A 114 -1.49 4.97 3.95
N LEU A 115 -0.68 4.08 4.52
CA LEU A 115 -0.16 2.90 3.85
C LEU A 115 -0.11 1.75 4.84
N LYS A 116 -0.52 0.55 4.41
CA LYS A 116 -0.47 -0.65 5.25
C LYS A 116 -0.32 -1.91 4.41
N TYR A 117 0.44 -2.86 4.95
CA TYR A 117 0.48 -4.21 4.41
C TYR A 117 -0.62 -5.07 5.04
N GLY A 118 -1.25 -5.89 4.23
CA GLY A 118 -2.31 -6.79 4.63
C GLY A 118 -2.22 -8.15 3.93
N THR A 119 -3.29 -8.92 4.06
CA THR A 119 -3.43 -10.22 3.42
C THR A 119 -4.80 -10.31 2.79
N SER A 120 -4.86 -10.69 1.51
CA SER A 120 -6.10 -10.88 0.77
C SER A 120 -7.10 -11.74 1.56
N GLY A 121 -8.38 -11.41 1.51
CA GLY A 121 -9.45 -12.03 2.26
C GLY A 121 -9.60 -11.52 3.69
N THR A 122 -8.72 -10.62 4.14
CA THR A 122 -8.82 -9.94 5.44
C THR A 122 -8.97 -8.44 5.20
N PRO A 123 -9.93 -7.77 5.85
CA PRO A 123 -10.05 -6.32 5.76
C PRO A 123 -8.81 -5.61 6.31
N VAL A 124 -8.34 -4.61 5.57
CA VAL A 124 -7.25 -3.72 5.96
C VAL A 124 -7.84 -2.36 6.27
N HIS A 125 -7.59 -1.87 7.48
CA HIS A 125 -7.98 -0.55 7.94
C HIS A 125 -6.82 0.44 7.79
N LEU A 126 -7.09 1.54 7.10
CA LEU A 126 -6.21 2.67 6.83
C LEU A 126 -6.81 3.91 7.49
N ASP A 127 -6.24 4.26 8.65
CA ASP A 127 -6.64 5.42 9.43
C ASP A 127 -5.83 6.65 9.02
N PHE A 128 -6.50 7.73 8.66
CA PHE A 128 -5.83 9.00 8.31
C PHE A 128 -6.69 10.21 8.63
N THR A 129 -6.08 11.40 8.52
CA THR A 129 -6.79 12.67 8.72
C THR A 129 -6.70 13.53 7.47
N LEU A 130 -7.79 14.21 7.15
CA LEU A 130 -7.89 15.19 6.08
C LEU A 130 -8.13 16.56 6.71
N SER A 131 -7.38 17.56 6.27
CA SER A 131 -7.69 18.94 6.62
C SER A 131 -9.05 19.32 6.06
N GLN A 132 -9.90 19.97 6.86
CA GLN A 132 -11.05 20.67 6.28
C GLN A 132 -10.54 21.81 5.40
N ALA A 133 -10.84 21.74 4.10
CA ALA A 133 -10.80 22.89 3.20
C ALA A 133 -12.03 23.77 3.42
#